data_AF-A0AAD5IYM8-F1
#
_entry.id   AF-A0AAD5IYM8-F1
#
_cell.length_a   1.000
_cell.length_b   1.000
_cell.length_c   1.000
_cell.angle_alpha   90.00
_cell.angle_beta   90.00
_cell.angle_gamma   90.00
#
_symmetry.space_group_name_H-M   'P 1'
#
loop_
_entity.id
_entity.type
_entity.pdbx_description
1 polymer ?
#
loop_
_entity_poly.entity_id
_entity_poly.type
_entity_poly.pdbx_seq_one_letter_code
_entity_poly.pdbx_strand_id
1 'polypeptide(L)'
;MANTSKSRPKKQGKLSVYLYIPNIIGYIRVLLNVYAFAICFSQKWVFSTLYFVSFVCDAVDGWCARKFNQVSTFGAVFDMVTDRISTACLLVILSQVYRPGLVFVSLLALDIASHWLQMYSTFLVGKTSHKDVKDSSSWLFRLYYGNRMFMGFCCVACEVLYIILFLIAEGQNENLVDVLLSSLQQGSPLSFLLALSLFGWAIKQIINFIQMKTAADACVLYDIENAEALISIIIFLYYRRICGYPRVPAFWRSRYRLEVATNR
;
A
#
# COMPACT_ATOMS: atom_id res chain seq x y z
N MET A 1 -13.84 17.55 -48.16
CA MET A 1 -14.45 16.70 -47.11
C MET A 1 -13.38 15.72 -46.62
N ALA A 2 -12.76 16.02 -45.47
CA ALA A 2 -11.71 15.18 -44.90
C ALA A 2 -12.33 14.03 -44.11
N ASN A 3 -12.11 12.79 -44.57
CA ASN A 3 -12.65 11.58 -43.97
C ASN A 3 -11.75 11.17 -42.79
N THR A 4 -12.03 11.68 -41.59
CA THR A 4 -11.36 11.26 -40.36
C THR A 4 -11.89 9.89 -39.95
N SER A 5 -11.20 8.83 -40.41
CA SER A 5 -11.41 7.48 -39.91
C SER A 5 -11.07 7.45 -38.41
N LYS A 6 -12.10 7.58 -37.55
CA LYS A 6 -12.00 7.27 -36.13
C LYS A 6 -11.62 5.80 -36.01
N SER A 7 -10.35 5.52 -35.69
CA SER A 7 -9.89 4.19 -35.34
C SER A 7 -10.72 3.68 -34.15
N ARG A 8 -11.41 2.55 -34.33
CA ARG A 8 -12.12 1.88 -33.24
C ARG A 8 -11.07 1.44 -32.19
N PRO A 9 -11.28 1.69 -30.88
CA PRO A 9 -10.36 1.18 -29.88
C PRO A 9 -10.31 -0.34 -29.99
N LYS A 10 -9.11 -0.90 -30.24
CA LYS A 10 -8.90 -2.35 -30.23
C LYS A 10 -9.36 -2.87 -28.87
N LYS A 11 -10.35 -3.78 -28.85
CA LYS A 11 -10.71 -4.55 -27.66
C LYS A 11 -9.44 -5.28 -27.20
N GLN A 12 -8.77 -4.77 -26.17
CA GLN A 12 -7.67 -5.48 -25.52
C GLN A 12 -8.24 -6.78 -24.96
N GLY A 13 -7.67 -7.91 -25.38
CA GLY A 13 -8.07 -9.21 -24.84
C GLY A 13 -7.70 -9.29 -23.37
N LYS A 14 -8.48 -10.01 -22.56
CA LYS A 14 -8.16 -10.23 -21.14
C LYS A 14 -6.71 -10.72 -20.96
N LEU A 15 -6.24 -11.60 -21.85
CA LEU A 15 -4.88 -12.13 -21.87
C LEU A 15 -3.80 -11.07 -22.13
N SER A 16 -4.09 -10.00 -22.88
CA SER A 16 -3.10 -8.95 -23.13
C SER A 16 -2.80 -8.15 -21.87
N VAL A 17 -3.77 -8.01 -20.96
CA VAL A 17 -3.57 -7.29 -19.69
C VAL A 17 -2.69 -8.10 -18.73
N TYR A 18 -2.90 -9.41 -18.62
CA TYR A 18 -2.05 -10.28 -17.79
C TYR A 18 -0.59 -10.33 -18.28
N LEU A 19 -0.37 -10.16 -19.58
CA LEU A 19 0.95 -10.21 -20.22
C LEU A 19 1.56 -8.81 -20.46
N TYR A 20 1.08 -7.78 -19.78
CA TYR A 20 1.77 -6.49 -19.77
C TYR A 20 3.19 -6.66 -19.24
N ILE A 21 4.13 -5.91 -19.83
CA ILE A 21 5.54 -5.90 -19.44
C ILE A 21 5.72 -5.72 -17.92
N PRO A 22 5.05 -4.74 -17.25
CA PRO A 22 5.12 -4.62 -15.79
C PRO A 22 4.66 -5.89 -15.04
N ASN A 23 3.61 -6.57 -15.51
CA ASN A 23 3.11 -7.78 -14.85
C ASN A 23 4.06 -8.97 -15.03
N ILE A 24 4.75 -9.05 -16.18
CA ILE A 24 5.80 -10.05 -16.42
C ILE A 24 6.98 -9.82 -15.47
N ILE A 25 7.40 -8.57 -15.27
CA ILE A 25 8.43 -8.23 -14.27
C ILE A 25 7.96 -8.66 -12.87
N GLY A 26 6.69 -8.40 -12.51
CA GLY A 26 6.10 -8.89 -11.26
C GLY A 26 6.16 -10.41 -11.10
N TYR A 27 5.85 -11.20 -12.14
CA TYR A 27 5.98 -12.67 -12.06
C TYR A 27 7.43 -13.12 -11.86
N ILE A 28 8.39 -12.47 -12.53
CA ILE A 28 9.82 -12.74 -12.36
C ILE A 28 10.25 -12.42 -10.92
N ARG A 29 9.76 -11.32 -10.34
CA ARG A 29 10.01 -10.95 -8.92
C ARG A 29 9.51 -12.03 -7.97
N VAL A 30 8.31 -12.57 -8.20
CA VAL A 30 7.78 -13.67 -7.38
C VAL A 30 8.68 -14.90 -7.44
N LEU A 31 9.11 -15.31 -8.64
CA LEU A 31 10.01 -16.46 -8.80
C LEU A 31 11.37 -16.21 -8.14
N LEU A 32 11.93 -15.01 -8.29
CA LEU A 32 13.17 -14.60 -7.62
C LEU A 32 13.04 -14.69 -6.10
N ASN A 33 11.95 -14.18 -5.53
CA ASN A 33 11.73 -14.24 -4.09
C ASN A 33 11.52 -15.67 -3.59
N VAL A 34 10.76 -16.50 -4.32
CA VAL A 34 10.60 -17.93 -3.97
C VAL A 34 11.95 -18.63 -3.92
N TYR A 35 12.80 -18.42 -4.92
CA TYR A 35 14.14 -18.99 -4.95
C TYR A 35 15.03 -18.43 -3.83
N ALA A 36 15.00 -17.12 -3.60
CA ALA A 36 15.75 -16.48 -2.54
C ALA A 36 15.37 -17.07 -1.17
N PHE A 37 14.09 -17.13 -0.83
CA PHE A 37 13.63 -17.68 0.44
C PHE A 37 13.95 -19.17 0.59
N ALA A 38 14.00 -19.95 -0.49
CA ALA A 38 14.41 -21.35 -0.45
C ALA A 38 15.88 -21.54 0.00
N ILE A 39 16.76 -20.57 -0.29
CA ILE A 39 18.19 -20.62 0.06
C ILE A 39 18.57 -19.78 1.28
N CYS A 40 17.59 -19.19 1.99
CA CYS A 40 17.87 -18.15 2.98
C CYS A 40 18.80 -18.60 4.12
N PHE A 41 18.66 -19.84 4.60
CA PHE A 41 19.49 -20.38 5.68
C PHE A 41 20.83 -20.93 5.19
N SER A 42 20.97 -21.26 3.91
CA SER A 42 22.21 -21.82 3.35
C SER A 42 23.21 -20.74 2.94
N GLN A 43 22.75 -19.68 2.30
CA GLN A 43 23.62 -18.63 1.74
C GLN A 43 23.03 -17.24 1.95
N LYS A 44 23.30 -16.65 3.12
CA LYS A 44 22.75 -15.33 3.53
C LYS A 44 23.07 -14.21 2.53
N TRP A 45 24.29 -14.18 1.99
CA TRP A 45 24.72 -13.18 1.02
C TRP A 45 23.94 -13.26 -0.30
N VAL A 46 23.77 -14.47 -0.84
CA VAL A 46 23.04 -14.69 -2.09
C VAL A 46 21.55 -14.37 -1.90
N PHE A 47 20.96 -14.76 -0.76
CA PHE A 47 19.61 -14.36 -0.40
C PHE A 47 19.45 -12.83 -0.41
N SER A 48 20.30 -12.12 0.33
CA SER A 48 20.21 -10.65 0.45
C SER A 48 20.37 -9.96 -0.90
N THR A 49 21.28 -10.44 -1.76
CA THR A 49 21.43 -9.90 -3.12
C THR A 49 20.20 -10.15 -3.98
N LEU A 50 19.66 -11.37 -4.01
CA LEU A 50 18.48 -11.69 -4.82
C LEU A 50 17.24 -10.93 -4.33
N TYR A 51 17.04 -10.85 -3.02
CA TYR A 51 15.96 -10.09 -2.41
C TYR A 51 16.08 -8.59 -2.75
N PHE A 52 17.29 -8.02 -2.64
CA PHE A 52 17.53 -6.63 -3.00
C PHE A 52 17.28 -6.35 -4.49
N VAL A 53 17.69 -7.26 -5.38
CA VAL A 53 17.40 -7.15 -6.82
C VAL A 53 15.88 -7.19 -7.06
N SER A 54 15.16 -8.09 -6.40
CA SER A 54 13.69 -8.18 -6.50
C SER A 54 13.00 -6.89 -6.02
N PHE A 55 13.51 -6.29 -4.95
CA PHE A 55 13.05 -4.99 -4.45
C PHE A 55 13.34 -3.84 -5.44
N VAL A 56 14.49 -3.84 -6.11
CA VAL A 56 14.77 -2.84 -7.16
C VAL A 56 13.85 -3.02 -8.38
N CYS A 57 13.54 -4.26 -8.74
CA CYS A 57 12.63 -4.57 -9.85
C CYS A 57 11.21 -3.99 -9.64
N ASP A 58 10.78 -3.78 -8.40
CA ASP A 58 9.52 -3.09 -8.05
C ASP A 58 9.43 -1.69 -8.65
N ALA A 59 10.44 -0.86 -8.38
CA ALA A 59 10.48 0.49 -8.90
C ALA A 59 10.52 0.50 -10.44
N VAL A 60 11.14 -0.53 -11.04
CA VAL A 60 11.28 -0.69 -12.49
C VAL A 60 9.96 -1.08 -13.13
N ASP A 61 9.16 -1.97 -12.56
CA ASP A 61 7.87 -2.35 -13.14
C ASP A 61 6.90 -1.16 -13.17
N GLY A 62 6.85 -0.35 -12.11
CA GLY A 62 6.02 0.83 -12.05
C GLY A 62 6.50 1.90 -13.04
N TRP A 63 7.81 2.02 -13.27
CA TRP A 63 8.37 2.89 -14.29
C TRP A 63 8.00 2.43 -15.70
N CYS A 64 8.14 1.14 -15.98
CA CYS A 64 7.72 0.52 -17.24
C CYS A 64 6.22 0.71 -17.50
N ALA A 65 5.37 0.52 -16.49
CA ALA A 65 3.93 0.70 -16.61
C ALA A 65 3.57 2.12 -17.08
N ARG A 66 4.22 3.15 -16.51
CA ARG A 66 4.02 4.56 -16.89
C ARG A 66 4.59 4.87 -18.28
N LYS A 67 5.79 4.37 -18.59
CA LYS A 67 6.47 4.64 -19.86
C LYS A 67 5.78 3.97 -21.06
N PHE A 68 5.28 2.76 -20.89
CA PHE A 68 4.59 2.01 -21.93
C PHE A 68 3.07 2.22 -21.94
N ASN A 69 2.54 3.07 -21.05
CA ASN A 69 1.10 3.31 -20.88
C ASN A 69 0.31 2.00 -20.65
N GLN A 70 0.90 1.07 -19.90
CA GLN A 70 0.37 -0.26 -19.58
C GLN A 70 -0.09 -0.33 -18.11
N VAL A 71 -0.74 0.72 -17.62
CA VAL A 71 -1.26 0.76 -16.24
C VAL A 71 -2.55 -0.06 -16.17
N SER A 72 -2.62 -0.98 -15.20
CA SER A 72 -3.81 -1.82 -14.96
C SER A 72 -4.11 -1.91 -13.48
N THR A 73 -5.38 -2.05 -13.12
CA THR A 73 -5.82 -2.29 -11.73
C THR A 73 -5.29 -3.63 -11.20
N PHE A 74 -5.26 -4.66 -12.05
CA PHE A 74 -4.65 -5.95 -11.70
C PHE A 74 -3.17 -5.78 -11.35
N GLY A 75 -2.38 -5.11 -12.21
CA GLY A 75 -0.96 -4.90 -11.98
C GLY A 75 -0.70 -4.13 -10.68
N ALA A 76 -1.47 -3.07 -10.41
CA ALA A 76 -1.34 -2.29 -9.17
C ALA A 76 -1.65 -3.11 -7.90
N VAL A 77 -2.68 -3.96 -7.94
CA VAL A 77 -3.01 -4.84 -6.80
C VAL A 77 -1.97 -5.95 -6.66
N PHE A 78 -1.53 -6.54 -7.78
CA PHE A 78 -0.54 -7.61 -7.79
C PHE A 78 0.78 -7.15 -7.20
N ASP A 79 1.28 -5.99 -7.64
CA ASP A 79 2.48 -5.33 -7.16
C ASP A 79 2.46 -5.11 -5.63
N MET A 80 1.39 -4.47 -5.15
CA MET A 80 1.17 -4.24 -3.72
C MET A 80 1.14 -5.55 -2.92
N VAL A 81 0.48 -6.59 -3.42
CA VAL A 81 0.41 -7.90 -2.73
C VAL A 81 1.79 -8.56 -2.69
N THR A 82 2.53 -8.55 -3.80
CA THR A 82 3.86 -9.16 -3.86
C THR A 82 4.87 -8.48 -2.94
N ASP A 83 4.81 -7.15 -2.83
CA ASP A 83 5.62 -6.40 -1.87
C ASP A 83 5.36 -6.84 -0.44
N ARG A 84 4.08 -6.83 -0.03
CA ARG A 84 3.72 -7.15 1.36
C ARG A 84 4.08 -8.58 1.73
N ILE A 85 3.89 -9.54 0.81
CA ILE A 85 4.28 -10.94 1.03
C ILE A 85 5.79 -11.05 1.22
N SER A 86 6.58 -10.35 0.40
CA SER A 86 8.05 -10.42 0.46
C SER A 86 8.59 -9.86 1.77
N THR A 87 8.14 -8.68 2.18
CA THR A 87 8.48 -8.08 3.48
C THR A 87 7.99 -8.95 4.64
N ALA A 88 6.79 -9.54 4.53
CA ALA A 88 6.25 -10.43 5.56
C ALA A 88 7.10 -11.67 5.78
N CYS A 89 7.52 -12.34 4.70
CA CYS A 89 8.41 -13.49 4.78
C CYS A 89 9.74 -13.13 5.46
N LEU A 90 10.32 -11.98 5.12
CA LEU A 90 11.56 -11.50 5.75
C LEU A 90 11.37 -11.22 7.25
N LEU A 91 10.28 -10.53 7.64
CA LEU A 91 9.95 -10.26 9.03
C LEU A 91 9.73 -11.54 9.86
N VAL A 92 9.08 -12.56 9.27
CA VAL A 92 8.90 -13.86 9.92
C VAL A 92 10.25 -14.53 10.17
N ILE A 93 11.17 -14.49 9.21
CA ILE A 93 12.53 -15.03 9.40
C ILE A 93 13.26 -14.28 10.51
N LEU A 94 13.22 -12.94 10.50
CA LEU A 94 13.81 -12.11 11.56
C LEU A 94 13.21 -12.40 12.94
N SER A 95 11.91 -12.70 13.01
CA SER A 95 11.25 -13.07 14.27
C SER A 95 11.76 -14.38 14.89
N GLN A 96 12.31 -15.28 14.07
CA GLN A 96 12.90 -16.54 14.54
C GLN A 96 14.35 -16.36 15.00
N VAL A 97 15.05 -15.39 14.40
CA VAL A 97 16.46 -15.11 14.67
C VAL A 97 16.62 -14.25 15.92
N TYR A 98 15.80 -13.21 16.08
CA TYR A 98 15.93 -12.20 17.12
C TYR A 98 14.90 -12.36 18.25
N ARG A 99 15.32 -12.00 19.47
CA ARG A 99 14.45 -11.92 20.66
C ARG A 99 14.35 -10.48 21.18
N PRO A 100 13.15 -10.04 21.61
CA PRO A 100 11.86 -10.74 21.53
C PRO A 100 11.27 -10.73 20.10
N GLY A 101 11.00 -11.91 19.54
CA GLY A 101 10.48 -12.06 18.17
C GLY A 101 9.09 -11.44 17.94
N LEU A 102 8.34 -11.18 19.01
CA LEU A 102 7.05 -10.48 18.97
C LEU A 102 7.15 -9.07 18.37
N VAL A 103 8.31 -8.42 18.42
CA VAL A 103 8.52 -7.11 17.79
C VAL A 103 8.27 -7.21 16.29
N PHE A 104 8.90 -8.17 15.61
CA PHE A 104 8.75 -8.35 14.17
C PHE A 104 7.34 -8.81 13.78
N VAL A 105 6.71 -9.67 14.59
CA VAL A 105 5.31 -10.08 14.38
C VAL A 105 4.36 -8.90 14.53
N SER A 106 4.61 -8.00 15.49
CA SER A 106 3.79 -6.80 15.69
C SER A 106 3.97 -5.80 14.55
N LEU A 107 5.19 -5.64 14.03
CA LEU A 107 5.47 -4.81 12.84
C LEU A 107 4.76 -5.36 11.60
N LEU A 108 4.79 -6.69 11.41
CA LEU A 108 4.05 -7.37 10.35
C LEU A 108 2.54 -7.12 10.46
N ALA A 109 1.97 -7.27 11.67
CA ALA A 109 0.55 -7.03 11.90
C ALA A 109 0.16 -5.57 11.60
N LEU A 110 0.98 -4.61 12.02
CA LEU A 110 0.77 -3.19 11.77
C LEU A 110 0.81 -2.86 10.27
N ASP A 111 1.79 -3.41 9.54
CA ASP A 111 1.95 -3.16 8.11
C ASP A 111 0.77 -3.73 7.31
N ILE A 112 0.39 -4.99 7.55
CA ILE A 112 -0.77 -5.62 6.88
C ILE A 112 -2.06 -4.87 7.23
N ALA A 113 -2.31 -4.59 8.51
CA ALA A 113 -3.55 -3.93 8.94
C ALA A 113 -3.69 -2.51 8.35
N SER A 114 -2.62 -1.72 8.40
CA SER A 114 -2.62 -0.34 7.87
C SER A 114 -2.85 -0.29 6.36
N HIS A 115 -2.23 -1.19 5.59
CA HIS A 115 -2.41 -1.26 4.14
C HIS A 115 -3.79 -1.82 3.76
N TRP A 116 -4.25 -2.86 4.44
CA TRP A 116 -5.54 -3.47 4.15
C TRP A 116 -6.70 -2.50 4.43
N LEU A 117 -6.67 -1.82 5.58
CA LEU A 117 -7.65 -0.78 5.91
C LEU A 117 -7.61 0.39 4.92
N GLN A 118 -6.41 0.85 4.54
CA GLN A 118 -6.27 1.94 3.57
C GLN A 118 -6.80 1.56 2.18
N MET A 119 -6.55 0.34 1.73
CA MET A 119 -7.10 -0.14 0.46
C MET A 119 -8.62 -0.22 0.51
N TYR A 120 -9.15 -0.82 1.58
CA TYR A 120 -10.59 -0.97 1.76
C TYR A 120 -11.30 0.39 1.83
N SER A 121 -10.78 1.34 2.63
CA SER A 121 -11.35 2.69 2.72
C SER A 121 -11.30 3.43 1.39
N THR A 122 -10.22 3.28 0.61
CA THR A 122 -10.09 3.89 -0.72
C THR A 122 -11.09 3.29 -1.72
N PHE A 123 -11.39 1.99 -1.62
CA PHE A 123 -12.43 1.35 -2.42
C PHE A 123 -13.84 1.83 -2.03
N LEU A 124 -14.14 1.94 -0.73
CA LEU A 124 -15.44 2.42 -0.23
C LEU A 124 -15.70 3.88 -0.63
N VAL A 125 -14.69 4.74 -0.50
CA VAL A 125 -14.78 6.18 -0.84
C VAL A 125 -14.75 6.42 -2.36
N GLY A 126 -14.77 5.36 -3.18
CA GLY A 126 -14.64 5.39 -4.64
C GLY A 126 -15.33 6.57 -5.34
N LYS A 127 -14.53 7.50 -5.88
CA LYS A 127 -14.90 8.60 -6.80
C LYS A 127 -16.16 9.43 -6.46
N THR A 128 -16.65 9.46 -5.22
CA THR A 128 -17.54 10.53 -4.77
C THR A 128 -16.67 11.71 -4.34
N SER A 129 -16.21 12.44 -5.36
CA SER A 129 -15.78 13.82 -5.19
C SER A 129 -16.90 14.56 -4.47
N HIS A 130 -16.67 15.00 -3.23
CA HIS A 130 -16.46 16.41 -2.91
C HIS A 130 -16.50 16.65 -1.39
N LYS A 131 -15.35 17.12 -0.88
CA LYS A 131 -15.13 17.94 0.33
C LYS A 131 -15.01 17.20 1.68
N ASP A 132 -13.95 17.57 2.38
CA ASP A 132 -13.72 17.47 3.84
C ASP A 132 -12.73 16.41 4.40
N VAL A 133 -12.28 15.40 3.65
CA VAL A 133 -11.24 14.47 4.17
C VAL A 133 -9.80 14.99 3.98
N LYS A 134 -9.59 16.08 3.23
CA LYS A 134 -8.24 16.60 2.99
C LYS A 134 -7.61 17.29 4.21
N ASP A 135 -8.41 17.76 5.17
CA ASP A 135 -7.92 18.62 6.27
C ASP A 135 -7.64 17.91 7.60
N SER A 136 -8.07 16.65 7.79
CA SER A 136 -7.79 15.90 9.02
C SER A 136 -6.48 15.10 9.00
N SER A 137 -5.76 15.10 7.87
CA SER A 137 -4.51 14.36 7.73
C SER A 137 -3.34 15.09 8.40
N SER A 138 -2.56 14.35 9.20
CA SER A 138 -1.41 14.92 9.91
C SER A 138 -0.38 15.50 8.93
N TRP A 139 0.36 16.53 9.36
CA TRP A 139 1.42 17.14 8.54
C TRP A 139 2.41 16.09 8.00
N LEU A 140 2.75 15.10 8.82
CA LEU A 140 3.66 14.02 8.44
C LEU A 140 3.07 13.11 7.35
N PHE A 141 1.79 12.74 7.46
CA PHE A 141 1.10 11.93 6.44
C PHE A 141 1.05 12.67 5.09
N ARG A 142 0.77 13.98 5.13
CA ARG A 142 0.79 14.83 3.93
C ARG A 142 2.18 14.96 3.32
N LEU A 143 3.22 15.08 4.13
CA LEU A 143 4.60 15.13 3.64
C LEU A 143 4.99 13.79 3.00
N TYR A 144 4.64 12.68 3.65
CA TYR A 144 4.90 11.33 3.15
C TYR A 144 4.26 11.06 1.80
N TYR A 145 2.94 11.22 1.70
CA TYR A 145 2.22 10.97 0.45
C TYR A 145 2.37 12.10 -0.59
N GLY A 146 2.70 13.31 -0.14
CA GLY A 146 2.90 14.47 -1.02
C GLY A 146 4.26 14.49 -1.72
N ASN A 147 5.30 13.89 -1.12
CA ASN A 147 6.64 13.85 -1.70
C ASN A 147 7.06 12.40 -2.00
N ARG A 148 7.02 12.03 -3.29
CA ARG A 148 7.39 10.70 -3.77
C ARG A 148 8.81 10.27 -3.40
N MET A 149 9.76 11.22 -3.35
CA MET A 149 11.15 10.91 -2.98
C MET A 149 11.26 10.57 -1.50
N PHE A 150 10.52 11.27 -0.65
CA PHE A 150 10.51 11.02 0.78
C PHE A 150 9.81 9.68 1.12
N MET A 151 8.69 9.38 0.45
CA MET A 151 8.05 8.06 0.52
C MET A 151 9.02 6.94 0.14
N GLY A 152 9.68 7.09 -1.02
CA GLY A 152 10.67 6.13 -1.51
C GLY A 152 11.82 5.93 -0.52
N PHE A 153 12.38 7.02 0.03
CA PHE A 153 13.42 6.94 1.06
C PHE A 153 12.99 6.09 2.27
N CYS A 154 11.81 6.32 2.83
CA CYS A 154 11.35 5.57 4.00
C CYS A 154 11.11 4.09 3.69
N CYS A 155 10.57 3.77 2.50
CA CYS A 155 10.36 2.37 2.08
C CYS A 155 11.70 1.65 1.88
N VAL A 156 12.64 2.28 1.17
CA VAL A 156 14.00 1.74 0.97
C VAL A 156 14.72 1.58 2.31
N ALA A 157 14.67 2.58 3.19
CA ALA A 157 15.27 2.52 4.52
C ALA A 157 14.73 1.35 5.36
N CYS A 158 13.42 1.10 5.30
CA CYS A 158 12.78 0.00 6.00
C CYS A 158 13.27 -1.38 5.49
N GLU A 159 13.29 -1.58 4.17
CA GLU A 159 13.76 -2.84 3.57
C GLU A 159 15.26 -3.06 3.80
N VAL A 160 16.07 -2.01 3.63
CA VAL A 160 17.52 -2.05 3.88
C VAL A 160 17.81 -2.39 5.34
N LEU A 161 17.06 -1.83 6.30
CA LEU A 161 17.20 -2.18 7.71
C LEU A 161 17.02 -3.69 7.94
N TYR A 162 15.97 -4.28 7.36
CA TYR A 162 15.68 -5.71 7.53
C TYR A 162 16.74 -6.60 6.89
N ILE A 163 17.27 -6.21 5.72
CA ILE A 163 18.37 -6.92 5.06
C ILE A 163 19.65 -6.83 5.90
N ILE A 164 19.98 -5.66 6.45
CA ILE A 164 21.17 -5.48 7.30
C ILE A 164 21.04 -6.33 8.56
N LEU A 165 19.89 -6.30 9.25
CA LEU A 165 19.63 -7.16 10.40
C LEU A 165 19.78 -8.64 10.04
N PHE A 166 19.25 -9.07 8.90
CA PHE A 166 19.40 -10.45 8.46
C PHE A 166 20.86 -10.85 8.20
N LEU A 167 21.68 -9.94 7.67
CA LEU A 167 23.10 -10.19 7.40
C LEU A 167 23.97 -10.20 8.66
N ILE A 168 23.67 -9.33 9.63
CA ILE A 168 24.44 -9.21 10.88
C ILE A 168 24.14 -10.37 11.84
N ALA A 169 22.94 -10.95 11.77
CA ALA A 169 22.61 -12.08 12.62
C ALA A 169 23.59 -13.25 12.44
N GLU A 170 24.36 -13.60 13.48
CA GLU A 170 25.33 -14.69 13.44
C GLU A 170 24.73 -15.97 14.05
N GLY A 171 24.04 -15.86 15.19
CA GLY A 171 23.41 -16.95 15.92
C GLY A 171 21.87 -16.95 15.92
N GLN A 172 21.29 -17.99 16.54
CA GLN A 172 19.85 -18.03 16.84
C GLN A 172 19.59 -17.51 18.26
N ASN A 173 18.54 -16.68 18.42
CA ASN A 173 18.09 -16.04 19.67
C ASN A 173 18.97 -14.89 20.17
N GLU A 174 19.49 -14.06 19.27
CA GLU A 174 20.19 -12.83 19.66
C GLU A 174 19.21 -11.77 20.16
N ASN A 175 19.62 -10.99 21.17
CA ASN A 175 18.84 -9.84 21.61
C ASN A 175 18.94 -8.73 20.57
N LEU A 176 17.78 -8.27 20.07
CA LEU A 176 17.71 -7.23 19.04
C LEU A 176 18.42 -5.93 19.46
N VAL A 177 18.23 -5.52 20.70
CA VAL A 177 18.79 -4.24 21.22
C VAL A 177 20.31 -4.30 21.29
N ASP A 178 20.86 -5.43 21.74
CA ASP A 178 22.30 -5.60 21.89
C ASP A 178 23.00 -5.60 20.52
N VAL A 179 22.42 -6.27 19.52
CA VAL A 179 22.95 -6.31 18.15
C VAL A 179 22.88 -4.94 17.49
N LEU A 180 21.78 -4.22 17.66
CA LEU A 180 21.65 -2.86 17.14
C LEU A 180 22.66 -1.90 17.81
N LEU A 181 22.79 -1.94 19.13
CA LEU A 181 23.67 -1.04 19.86
C LEU A 181 25.15 -1.31 19.55
N SER A 182 25.56 -2.57 19.57
CA SER A 182 26.93 -2.98 19.23
C SER A 182 27.28 -2.60 17.79
N SER A 183 26.37 -2.82 16.84
CA SER A 183 26.57 -2.48 15.43
C SER A 183 26.63 -0.96 15.20
N LEU A 184 25.89 -0.17 15.97
CA LEU A 184 25.96 1.30 15.93
C LEU A 184 27.28 1.84 16.50
N GLN A 185 27.82 1.20 17.53
CA GLN A 185 29.05 1.63 18.20
C GLN A 185 30.34 1.32 17.43
N GLN A 186 30.31 0.38 16.48
CA GLN A 186 31.49 0.00 15.69
C GLN A 186 32.05 1.13 14.78
N GLY A 187 31.32 2.23 14.59
CA GLY A 187 31.83 3.42 13.86
C GLY A 187 32.17 3.18 12.38
N SER A 188 31.72 2.07 11.81
CA SER A 188 31.96 1.68 10.42
C SER A 188 30.97 2.37 9.47
N PRO A 189 31.22 2.42 8.15
CA PRO A 189 30.21 2.92 7.19
C PRO A 189 28.86 2.20 7.28
N LEU A 190 28.86 0.95 7.77
CA LEU A 190 27.64 0.18 8.04
C LEU A 190 26.82 0.77 9.19
N SER A 191 27.46 1.32 10.24
CA SER A 191 26.76 1.93 11.36
C SER A 191 26.02 3.20 10.96
N PHE A 192 26.62 4.00 10.06
CA PHE A 192 25.94 5.17 9.48
C PHE A 192 24.72 4.76 8.64
N LEU A 193 24.87 3.74 7.80
CA LEU A 193 23.77 3.22 6.99
C LEU A 193 22.65 2.65 7.88
N LEU A 194 23.00 1.93 8.94
CA LEU A 194 22.06 1.39 9.92
C LEU A 194 21.31 2.51 10.64
N ALA A 195 22.00 3.56 11.10
CA ALA A 195 21.38 4.72 11.74
C ALA A 195 20.40 5.45 10.81
N LEU A 196 20.78 5.67 9.56
CA LEU A 196 19.91 6.29 8.55
C LEU A 196 18.68 5.41 8.27
N SER A 197 18.88 4.09 8.18
CA SER A 197 17.81 3.13 7.92
C SER A 197 16.84 3.03 9.10
N LEU A 198 17.35 3.07 10.34
CA LEU A 198 16.54 3.14 11.57
C LEU A 198 15.67 4.40 11.61
N PHE A 199 16.22 5.54 11.20
CA PHE A 199 15.46 6.79 11.14
C PHE A 199 14.31 6.71 10.13
N GLY A 200 14.58 6.22 8.92
CA GLY A 200 13.54 6.02 7.90
C GLY A 200 12.49 4.99 8.31
N TRP A 201 12.92 3.89 8.95
CA TRP A 201 12.04 2.87 9.51
C TRP A 201 11.12 3.44 10.59
N ALA A 202 11.65 4.22 11.54
CA ALA A 202 10.86 4.81 12.62
C ALA A 202 9.75 5.73 12.07
N ILE A 203 10.09 6.56 11.09
CA ILE A 203 9.12 7.40 10.37
C ILE A 203 8.06 6.52 9.70
N LYS A 204 8.46 5.45 9.01
CA LYS A 204 7.54 4.53 8.34
C LYS A 204 6.56 3.87 9.32
N GLN A 205 7.01 3.46 10.51
CA GLN A 205 6.12 2.87 11.52
C GLN A 205 5.10 3.88 12.05
N ILE A 206 5.51 5.13 12.29
CA ILE A 206 4.61 6.21 12.69
C ILE A 206 3.55 6.45 11.60
N ILE A 207 3.98 6.45 10.33
CA ILE A 207 3.06 6.62 9.19
C ILE A 207 2.08 5.46 9.08
N ASN A 208 2.51 4.21 9.24
CA ASN A 208 1.61 3.05 9.20
C ASN A 208 0.51 3.18 10.27
N PHE A 209 0.85 3.66 11.47
CA PHE A 209 -0.15 3.94 12.51
C PHE A 209 -1.11 5.07 12.13
N ILE A 210 -0.58 6.19 11.63
CA ILE A 210 -1.41 7.32 11.17
C ILE A 210 -2.33 6.88 10.02
N GLN A 211 -1.80 6.15 9.05
CA GLN A 211 -2.54 5.61 7.91
C GLN A 211 -3.68 4.72 8.37
N MET A 212 -3.43 3.84 9.33
CA MET A 212 -4.47 2.98 9.90
C MET A 212 -5.60 3.81 10.53
N LYS A 213 -5.25 4.82 11.34
CA LYS A 213 -6.24 5.73 11.95
C LYS A 213 -7.03 6.49 10.88
N THR A 214 -6.35 7.13 9.93
CA THR A 214 -6.99 7.90 8.85
C THR A 214 -7.90 7.02 8.00
N ALA A 215 -7.52 5.78 7.72
CA ALA A 215 -8.36 4.83 6.99
C ALA A 215 -9.61 4.42 7.80
N ALA A 216 -9.47 4.20 9.11
CA ALA A 216 -10.61 3.91 9.98
C ALA A 216 -11.58 5.10 10.06
N ASP A 217 -11.06 6.32 10.22
CA ASP A 217 -11.86 7.56 10.24
C ASP A 217 -12.63 7.73 8.91
N ALA A 218 -12.01 7.39 7.77
CA ALA A 218 -12.68 7.42 6.47
C ALA A 218 -13.83 6.40 6.36
N CYS A 219 -13.68 5.19 6.90
CA CYS A 219 -14.77 4.21 6.95
C CYS A 219 -15.93 4.68 7.83
N VAL A 220 -15.63 5.27 9.00
CA VAL A 220 -16.67 5.81 9.90
C VAL A 220 -17.44 6.94 9.22
N LEU A 221 -16.74 7.84 8.52
CA LEU A 221 -17.40 8.92 7.77
C LEU A 221 -18.31 8.37 6.66
N TYR A 222 -17.86 7.34 5.94
CA TYR A 222 -18.67 6.65 4.95
C TYR A 222 -19.96 6.06 5.54
N ASP A 223 -19.87 5.43 6.72
CA ASP A 223 -21.05 4.87 7.40
C ASP A 223 -22.04 5.96 7.85
N ILE A 224 -21.54 7.10 8.35
CA ILE A 224 -22.37 8.26 8.73
C ILE A 224 -23.09 8.82 7.48
N GLU A 225 -22.37 9.03 6.39
CA GLU A 225 -22.93 9.55 5.13
C GLU A 225 -24.02 8.64 4.57
N ASN A 226 -23.81 7.32 4.62
CA ASN A 226 -24.80 6.34 4.19
C ASN A 226 -26.05 6.33 5.08
N ALA A 227 -25.88 6.45 6.40
CA ALA A 227 -27.00 6.53 7.32
C ALA A 227 -27.85 7.80 7.09
N GLU A 228 -27.20 8.96 6.88
CA GLU A 228 -27.89 10.21 6.54
C GLU A 228 -28.62 10.15 5.19
N ALA A 229 -28.02 9.48 4.20
CA ALA A 229 -28.67 9.24 2.90
C ALA A 229 -29.92 8.37 3.06
N LEU A 230 -29.86 7.29 3.86
CA LEU A 230 -30.99 6.42 4.12
C LEU A 230 -32.16 7.16 4.80
N ILE A 231 -31.86 7.94 5.86
CA ILE A 231 -32.85 8.76 6.56
C ILE A 231 -33.49 9.77 5.59
N SER A 232 -32.67 10.40 4.75
CA SER A 232 -33.12 11.31 3.71
C SER A 232 -34.12 10.65 2.75
N ILE A 233 -33.86 9.42 2.31
CA ILE A 233 -34.76 8.68 1.42
C ILE A 233 -36.05 8.30 2.12
N ILE A 234 -35.98 7.84 3.37
CA ILE A 234 -37.17 7.48 4.16
C ILE A 234 -38.08 8.70 4.33
N ILE A 235 -37.53 9.86 4.70
CA ILE A 235 -38.28 11.12 4.80
C ILE A 235 -38.89 11.49 3.45
N PHE A 236 -38.15 11.35 2.35
CA PHE A 236 -38.64 11.62 1.01
C PHE A 236 -39.80 10.67 0.61
N LEU A 237 -39.69 9.37 0.88
CA LEU A 237 -40.73 8.38 0.60
C LEU A 237 -41.99 8.63 1.44
N TYR A 238 -41.81 8.99 2.72
CA TYR A 238 -42.90 9.37 3.61
C TYR A 238 -43.62 10.64 3.12
N TYR A 239 -42.86 11.68 2.76
CA TYR A 239 -43.41 12.92 2.22
C TYR A 239 -44.14 12.69 0.89
N ARG A 240 -43.59 11.85 0.00
CA ARG A 240 -44.24 11.47 -1.27
C ARG A 240 -45.55 10.72 -1.03
N ARG A 241 -45.62 9.86 -0.01
CA ARG A 241 -46.83 9.13 0.37
C ARG A 241 -47.93 10.04 0.92
N ILE A 242 -47.56 11.05 1.72
CA ILE A 242 -48.52 11.98 2.33
C ILE A 242 -48.98 13.04 1.33
N CYS A 243 -48.06 13.70 0.63
CA CYS A 243 -48.36 14.89 -0.15
C CYS A 243 -48.76 14.61 -1.60
N GLY A 244 -48.68 13.36 -2.08
CA GLY A 244 -49.12 12.99 -3.44
C GLY A 244 -48.37 13.68 -4.60
N TYR A 245 -47.23 14.32 -4.33
CA TYR A 245 -46.52 15.14 -5.31
C TYR A 245 -45.78 14.28 -6.36
N PRO A 246 -46.01 14.52 -7.67
CA PRO A 246 -45.33 13.79 -8.74
C PRO A 246 -43.91 14.29 -9.08
N ARG A 247 -43.47 15.46 -8.54
CA ARG A 247 -42.15 16.05 -8.86
C ARG A 247 -41.28 16.21 -7.62
N VAL A 248 -40.06 15.66 -7.71
CA VAL A 248 -38.99 15.75 -6.70
C VAL A 248 -38.59 17.22 -6.51
N PRO A 249 -38.73 17.81 -5.31
CA PRO A 249 -38.23 19.15 -5.01
C PRO A 249 -36.73 19.24 -5.27
N ALA A 250 -36.23 20.40 -5.72
CA ALA A 250 -34.83 20.58 -6.11
C ALA A 250 -33.84 20.17 -5.00
N PHE A 251 -34.22 20.37 -3.73
CA PHE A 251 -33.49 19.96 -2.54
C PHE A 251 -33.16 18.45 -2.48
N TRP A 252 -34.12 17.60 -2.84
CA TRP A 252 -33.96 16.14 -2.83
C TRP A 252 -33.22 15.60 -4.06
N ARG A 253 -33.14 16.41 -5.13
CA ARG A 253 -32.60 16.01 -6.43
C ARG A 253 -31.06 15.98 -6.47
N SER A 254 -30.39 16.67 -5.54
CA SER A 254 -28.94 16.58 -5.37
C SER A 254 -28.54 15.31 -4.59
N ARG A 255 -29.28 14.96 -3.51
CA ARG A 255 -29.05 13.74 -2.71
C ARG A 255 -29.37 12.45 -3.46
N TYR A 256 -30.47 12.39 -4.21
CA TYR A 256 -30.83 11.20 -5.01
C TYR A 256 -29.82 10.84 -6.11
N ARG A 257 -29.03 11.83 -6.58
CA ARG A 257 -28.07 11.63 -7.67
C ARG A 257 -26.78 10.95 -7.21
N LEU A 258 -26.47 10.99 -5.91
CA LEU A 258 -25.32 10.30 -5.31
C LEU A 258 -25.53 8.78 -5.28
N GLU A 259 -26.76 8.32 -5.01
CA GLU A 259 -27.06 6.91 -4.78
C GLU A 259 -27.20 6.07 -6.08
N VAL A 260 -27.68 6.68 -7.17
CA VAL A 260 -27.73 6.02 -8.49
C VAL A 260 -26.33 5.91 -9.11
N ALA A 261 -25.36 6.70 -8.61
CA ALA A 261 -23.97 6.66 -9.04
C ALA A 261 -23.11 5.68 -8.23
N THR A 262 -23.48 5.36 -6.98
CA THR A 262 -22.78 4.37 -6.13
C THR A 262 -23.24 2.93 -6.38
N ASN A 263 -24.42 2.72 -6.96
CA ASN A 263 -24.97 1.40 -7.30
C ASN A 263 -24.76 0.98 -8.78
N ARG A 264 -23.74 1.53 -9.48
CA ARG A 264 -23.33 1.10 -10.83
C ARG A 264 -21.85 0.83 -10.94
#